data_AF-A0A7S2RHA5-F1
#
_entry.id   AF-A0A7S2RHA5-F1
#
_cell.length_a   1.000
_cell.length_b   1.000
_cell.length_c   1.000
_cell.angle_alpha   90.00
_cell.angle_beta   90.00
_cell.angle_gamma   90.00
#
_symmetry.space_group_name_H-M   'P 1'
#
loop_
_entity.id
_entity.type
_entity.pdbx_description
1 polymer ?
#
loop_
_entity_poly.entity_id
_entity_poly.type
_entity_poly.pdbx_seq_one_letter_code
_entity_poly.pdbx_strand_id
1 'polypeptide(L)'
;KCSLLFNTSSLELKGAVNATGTVSITPDGTEIAVWSFDSIDIGQEVNVTLTGQRGMALLSRSSAHINTVFFVNPGTLGGFPGGFSTSRFKENRFTSVCREGLDGKLDGVLCDNLKDCCHADQPLSNHHQ
;
A
#
# COMPACT_ATOMS: atom_id res chain seq x y z
N LYS A 1 -23.51 4.36 16.63
CA LYS A 1 -22.04 4.58 16.51
C LYS A 1 -21.77 4.90 15.05
N CYS A 2 -21.07 6.00 14.77
CA CYS A 2 -20.79 6.46 13.42
C CYS A 2 -19.52 5.75 12.92
N SER A 3 -19.54 5.18 11.72
CA SER A 3 -18.36 4.50 11.16
C SER A 3 -18.12 4.91 9.72
N LEU A 4 -16.86 5.04 9.33
CA LEU A 4 -16.41 5.31 7.97
C LEU A 4 -15.41 4.23 7.56
N LEU A 5 -15.66 3.59 6.43
CA LEU A 5 -14.78 2.61 5.82
C LEU A 5 -14.23 3.18 4.53
N PHE A 6 -12.91 3.36 4.45
CA PHE A 6 -12.20 3.69 3.22
C PHE A 6 -11.61 2.41 2.63
N ASN A 7 -12.01 2.08 1.40
CA ASN A 7 -11.43 0.98 0.64
C ASN A 7 -10.60 1.54 -0.53
N THR A 8 -9.27 1.49 -0.42
CA THR A 8 -8.36 1.99 -1.45
C THR A 8 -8.26 1.07 -2.67
N SER A 9 -8.71 -0.19 -2.56
CA SER A 9 -8.76 -1.14 -3.68
C SER A 9 -10.03 -1.00 -4.52
N SER A 10 -11.20 -0.81 -3.90
CA SER A 10 -12.46 -0.56 -4.62
C SER A 10 -12.74 0.93 -4.85
N LEU A 11 -11.96 1.82 -4.23
CA LEU A 11 -12.16 3.29 -4.25
C LEU A 11 -13.47 3.72 -3.59
N GLU A 12 -14.04 2.89 -2.74
CA GLU A 12 -15.31 3.18 -2.08
C GLU A 12 -15.07 3.73 -0.67
N LEU A 13 -15.76 4.82 -0.36
CA LEU A 13 -15.99 5.29 1.00
C LEU A 13 -17.41 4.88 1.39
N LYS A 14 -17.57 4.16 2.50
CA LYS A 14 -18.86 3.64 2.98
C LYS A 14 -19.10 3.97 4.45
N GLY A 15 -20.36 4.13 4.84
CA GLY A 15 -20.76 4.26 6.24
C GLY A 15 -21.58 5.52 6.50
N ALA A 16 -21.03 6.46 7.27
CA ALA A 16 -21.69 7.74 7.56
C ALA A 16 -21.92 8.60 6.30
N VAL A 17 -21.01 8.50 5.33
CA VAL A 17 -21.15 9.06 3.99
C VAL A 17 -20.73 7.99 2.99
N ASN A 18 -21.38 7.99 1.82
CA ASN A 18 -21.00 7.13 0.71
C ASN A 18 -20.44 8.01 -0.41
N ALA A 19 -19.20 7.74 -0.81
CA ALA A 19 -18.54 8.45 -1.89
C ALA A 19 -17.60 7.52 -2.65
N THR A 20 -17.23 7.91 -3.86
CA THR A 20 -16.27 7.18 -4.69
C THR A 20 -15.04 8.05 -4.88
N GLY A 21 -13.88 7.46 -4.62
CA GLY A 21 -12.57 8.07 -4.85
C GLY A 21 -12.12 7.85 -6.29
N THR A 22 -10.99 8.44 -6.64
CA THR A 22 -10.35 8.29 -7.94
C THR A 22 -8.95 7.70 -7.77
N VAL A 23 -8.44 6.99 -8.78
CA VAL A 23 -7.04 6.55 -8.78
C VAL A 23 -6.18 7.68 -9.34
N SER A 24 -5.11 8.01 -8.63
CA SER A 24 -4.01 8.81 -9.15
C SER A 24 -2.75 7.97 -9.21
N ILE A 25 -1.94 8.19 -10.25
CA ILE A 25 -0.69 7.48 -10.47
C ILE A 25 0.45 8.49 -10.31
N THR A 26 1.38 8.20 -9.41
CA THR A 26 2.57 9.04 -9.23
C THR A 26 3.54 8.89 -10.41
N PRO A 27 4.48 9.83 -10.62
CA PRO A 27 5.53 9.68 -11.64
C PRO A 27 6.34 8.37 -11.51
N ASP A 28 6.41 7.82 -10.30
CA ASP A 28 7.10 6.56 -10.00
C ASP A 28 6.25 5.31 -10.29
N GLY A 29 5.01 5.49 -10.74
CA GLY A 29 4.07 4.43 -11.09
C GLY A 29 3.37 3.79 -9.91
N THR A 30 3.32 4.47 -8.75
CA THR A 30 2.53 4.01 -7.60
C THR A 30 1.09 4.50 -7.69
N GLU A 31 0.15 3.60 -7.41
CA GLU A 31 -1.27 3.92 -7.41
C GLU A 31 -1.72 4.42 -6.03
N ILE A 32 -2.45 5.53 -6.01
CA ILE A 32 -2.98 6.18 -4.82
C ILE A 32 -4.48 6.39 -5.02
N ALA A 33 -5.29 5.96 -4.04
CA ALA A 33 -6.70 6.27 -3.97
C ALA A 33 -6.90 7.67 -3.38
N VAL A 34 -7.56 8.54 -4.13
CA VAL A 34 -7.75 9.95 -3.80
C VAL A 34 -9.23 10.23 -3.53
N TRP A 35 -9.52 10.81 -2.37
CA TRP A 35 -10.83 11.38 -2.06
C TRP A 35 -10.70 12.88 -1.87
N SER A 36 -11.49 13.64 -2.64
CA SER A 36 -11.52 15.10 -2.60
C SER A 36 -12.83 15.60 -2.01
N PHE A 37 -12.74 16.45 -1.01
CA PHE A 37 -13.87 17.10 -0.34
C PHE A 37 -13.73 18.62 -0.42
N ASP A 38 -14.85 19.35 -0.41
CA ASP A 38 -14.78 20.81 -0.28
C ASP A 38 -14.40 21.24 1.15
N SER A 39 -14.87 20.48 2.15
CA SER A 39 -14.47 20.55 3.55
C SER A 39 -14.63 19.17 4.18
N ILE A 40 -13.73 18.79 5.08
CA ILE A 40 -13.84 17.55 5.85
C ILE A 40 -13.74 17.84 7.35
N ASP A 41 -14.69 17.28 8.11
CA ASP A 41 -14.72 17.33 9.56
C ASP A 41 -15.09 15.94 10.09
N ILE A 42 -14.13 15.31 10.77
CA ILE A 42 -14.30 13.98 11.37
C ILE A 42 -14.09 14.10 12.87
N GLY A 43 -15.17 13.99 13.63
CA GLY A 43 -15.16 14.00 15.09
C GLY A 43 -14.65 12.68 15.71
N GLN A 44 -14.33 12.75 17.00
CA GLN A 44 -13.81 11.64 17.82
C GLN A 44 -14.78 10.46 17.98
N GLU A 45 -16.07 10.70 17.72
CA GLU A 45 -17.12 9.70 17.75
C GLU A 45 -17.19 8.82 16.49
N VAL A 46 -16.42 9.16 15.46
CA VAL A 46 -16.41 8.46 14.18
C VAL A 46 -15.27 7.45 14.15
N ASN A 47 -15.62 6.17 14.06
CA ASN A 47 -14.65 5.10 13.87
C ASN A 47 -14.26 5.01 12.39
N VAL A 48 -13.01 5.31 12.08
CA VAL A 48 -12.50 5.26 10.71
C VAL A 48 -11.67 4.00 10.51
N THR A 49 -12.06 3.16 9.56
CA THR A 49 -11.34 1.93 9.17
C THR A 49 -10.83 2.05 7.74
N LEU A 50 -9.56 1.71 7.53
CA LEU A 50 -8.92 1.70 6.21
C LEU A 50 -8.56 0.28 5.78
N THR A 51 -8.84 -0.02 4.52
CA THR A 51 -8.49 -1.28 3.86
C THR A 51 -8.16 -1.05 2.39
N GLY A 52 -7.50 -2.02 1.76
CA GLY A 52 -7.13 -2.00 0.35
C GLY A 52 -5.67 -2.33 0.10
N GLN A 53 -5.11 -1.92 -1.03
CA GLN A 53 -3.71 -2.15 -1.39
C GLN A 53 -3.01 -0.87 -1.85
N ARG A 54 -3.77 0.14 -2.25
CA ARG A 54 -3.25 1.41 -2.75
C ARG A 54 -2.92 2.34 -1.59
N GLY A 55 -2.04 3.31 -1.84
CA GLY A 55 -1.88 4.46 -0.96
C GLY A 55 -3.20 5.24 -0.86
N MET A 56 -3.34 6.09 0.17
CA MET A 56 -4.50 6.95 0.34
C MET A 56 -4.07 8.41 0.35
N ALA A 57 -4.80 9.25 -0.37
CA ALA A 57 -4.71 10.70 -0.29
C ALA A 57 -6.09 11.28 0.00
N LEU A 58 -6.15 12.15 1.01
CA LEU A 58 -7.38 12.81 1.40
C LEU A 58 -7.18 14.31 1.25
N LEU A 59 -7.95 14.90 0.34
CA LEU A 59 -7.79 16.28 -0.09
C LEU A 59 -9.01 17.09 0.36
N SER A 60 -8.75 18.28 0.89
CA SER A 60 -9.79 19.25 1.22
C SER A 60 -9.48 20.58 0.54
N ARG A 61 -10.51 21.21 -0.05
CA ARG A 61 -10.39 22.54 -0.67
C ARG A 61 -10.28 23.65 0.37
N SER A 62 -11.01 23.54 1.48
CA SER A 62 -11.19 24.63 2.44
C SER A 62 -10.58 24.31 3.81
N SER A 63 -11.07 23.27 4.49
CA SER A 63 -10.64 22.91 5.85
C SER A 63 -10.63 21.40 6.06
N ALA A 64 -9.67 20.91 6.82
CA ALA A 64 -9.59 19.50 7.23
C ALA A 64 -9.44 19.41 8.74
N HIS A 65 -10.55 19.08 9.42
CA HIS A 65 -10.56 18.74 10.83
C HIS A 65 -10.67 17.24 10.98
N ILE A 66 -9.68 16.64 11.63
CA ILE A 66 -9.58 15.22 11.86
C ILE A 66 -9.26 15.05 13.33
N ASN A 67 -10.28 14.70 14.11
CA ASN A 67 -10.16 14.44 15.54
C ASN A 67 -10.51 12.98 15.84
N THR A 68 -9.96 12.03 15.07
CA THR A 68 -10.18 10.59 15.27
C THR A 68 -8.96 9.78 14.87
N VAL A 69 -8.97 8.49 15.20
CA VAL A 69 -7.92 7.54 14.85
C VAL A 69 -8.32 6.76 13.60
N PHE A 70 -7.40 6.70 12.64
CA PHE A 70 -7.53 5.82 11.48
C PHE A 70 -7.04 4.42 11.85
N PHE A 71 -7.96 3.47 11.92
CA PHE A 71 -7.62 2.07 12.12
C PHE A 71 -7.29 1.42 10.77
N VAL A 72 -6.02 1.07 10.57
CA VAL A 72 -5.54 0.44 9.34
C VAL A 72 -5.32 -1.04 9.61
N ASN A 73 -5.96 -1.90 8.82
CA ASN A 73 -5.70 -3.33 8.91
C ASN A 73 -4.24 -3.61 8.47
N PRO A 74 -3.50 -4.49 9.16
CA PRO A 74 -2.15 -4.85 8.75
C PRO A 74 -2.10 -5.32 7.30
N GLY A 75 -1.16 -4.77 6.52
CA GLY A 75 -0.97 -5.13 5.10
C GLY A 75 -1.95 -4.49 4.11
N THR A 76 -2.86 -3.59 4.54
CA THR A 76 -3.93 -3.06 3.67
C THR A 76 -3.78 -1.60 3.21
N LEU A 77 -2.63 -0.98 3.46
CA LEU A 77 -2.41 0.41 3.04
C LEU A 77 -0.99 0.59 2.53
N GLY A 78 -0.86 0.85 1.23
CA GLY A 78 0.42 1.10 0.57
C GLY A 78 1.36 -0.11 0.47
N GLY A 79 1.18 -1.17 1.25
CA GLY A 79 2.01 -2.38 1.20
C GLY A 79 3.47 -2.15 1.62
N PHE A 80 3.98 -3.01 2.51
CA PHE A 80 5.42 -3.03 2.80
C PHE A 80 6.18 -3.73 1.66
N PRO A 81 7.36 -3.25 1.25
CA PRO A 81 8.23 -3.98 0.33
C PRO A 81 8.50 -5.39 0.87
N GLY A 82 8.09 -6.43 0.14
CA GLY A 82 8.34 -7.83 0.50
C GLY A 82 7.10 -8.71 0.66
N GLY A 83 5.91 -8.15 0.83
CA GLY A 83 4.66 -8.91 0.92
C GLY A 83 3.65 -8.47 -0.13
N PHE A 84 3.63 -9.14 -1.29
CA PHE A 84 2.60 -9.20 -2.38
C PHE A 84 1.51 -8.11 -2.55
N SER A 85 1.67 -6.86 -2.09
CA SER A 85 0.70 -5.77 -2.25
C SER A 85 1.42 -4.43 -2.25
N THR A 86 0.95 -3.52 -3.09
CA THR A 86 1.81 -2.63 -3.89
C THR A 86 1.81 -1.16 -3.44
N SER A 87 2.99 -0.64 -3.14
CA SER A 87 3.51 0.62 -3.67
C SER A 87 5.03 0.50 -3.72
N ARG A 88 5.57 0.15 -4.89
CA ARG A 88 7.03 0.01 -5.05
C ARG A 88 7.58 1.32 -5.59
N PHE A 89 8.57 1.89 -4.90
CA PHE A 89 9.48 2.85 -5.51
C PHE A 89 10.08 2.24 -6.79
N LYS A 90 10.35 3.06 -7.81
CA LYS A 90 10.98 2.63 -9.07
C LYS A 90 12.27 1.82 -8.83
N GLU A 91 13.01 2.19 -7.79
CA GLU A 91 14.25 1.57 -7.32
C GLU A 91 14.03 0.18 -6.69
N ASN A 92 12.85 -0.07 -6.11
CA ASN A 92 12.46 -1.31 -5.45
C ASN A 92 11.51 -2.17 -6.30
N ARG A 93 11.39 -1.86 -7.60
CA ARG A 93 10.75 -2.73 -8.59
C ARG A 93 11.70 -3.91 -8.81
N PHE A 94 11.37 -5.10 -8.28
CA PHE A 94 12.11 -6.32 -8.61
C PHE A 94 12.02 -6.53 -10.13
N THR A 95 13.02 -6.07 -10.88
CA THR A 95 13.22 -6.43 -12.29
C THR A 95 13.84 -7.82 -12.43
N SER A 96 14.32 -8.39 -11.32
CA SER A 96 14.72 -9.78 -11.22
C SER A 96 14.23 -10.34 -9.90
N VAL A 97 13.09 -11.02 -9.92
CA VAL A 97 12.87 -12.08 -8.93
C VAL A 97 13.96 -13.11 -9.26
N CYS A 98 14.90 -13.38 -8.35
CA CYS A 98 15.82 -14.50 -8.48
C CYS A 98 14.92 -15.74 -8.58
N ARG A 99 14.57 -16.18 -9.79
CA ARG A 99 13.76 -17.38 -9.99
C ARG A 99 14.69 -18.51 -9.60
N GLU A 100 14.38 -19.19 -8.49
CA GLU A 100 15.05 -20.45 -8.17
C GLU A 100 14.78 -21.40 -9.34
N GLY A 101 15.71 -21.43 -10.29
CA GLY A 101 15.81 -22.54 -11.22
C GLY A 101 16.15 -23.75 -10.37
N LEU A 102 15.44 -24.85 -10.59
CA LEU A 102 15.68 -26.15 -9.94
C LEU A 102 17.12 -26.68 -10.13
N ASP A 103 17.94 -25.98 -10.90
CA ASP A 103 19.26 -26.41 -11.36
C ASP A 103 20.35 -25.34 -11.14
N GLY A 104 20.09 -24.28 -10.38
CA GLY A 104 21.12 -23.31 -9.96
C GLY A 104 21.77 -22.48 -11.09
N LYS A 105 21.09 -22.30 -12.23
CA LYS A 105 21.55 -21.43 -13.33
C LYS A 105 20.55 -20.31 -13.59
N LEU A 106 21.00 -19.07 -13.41
CA LEU A 106 20.22 -17.86 -13.71
C LEU A 106 20.25 -17.59 -15.22
N ASP A 107 19.08 -17.58 -15.86
CA ASP A 107 18.94 -17.05 -17.22
C ASP A 107 18.83 -15.52 -17.17
N GLY A 108 19.76 -14.85 -17.84
CA GLY A 108 19.60 -13.46 -18.30
C GLY A 108 20.23 -12.35 -17.46
N VAL A 109 20.90 -12.66 -16.34
CA VAL A 109 21.69 -11.67 -15.58
C VAL A 109 23.10 -12.23 -15.37
N LEU A 110 24.07 -11.61 -16.05
CA LEU A 110 25.49 -11.91 -15.86
C LEU A 110 25.92 -11.21 -14.56
N CYS A 111 25.81 -11.90 -13.42
CA CYS A 111 26.53 -11.49 -12.22
C CYS A 111 27.78 -12.34 -12.09
N ASP A 112 28.93 -11.72 -11.83
CA ASP A 112 30.19 -12.45 -11.63
C ASP A 112 30.21 -13.24 -10.30
N ASN A 113 29.35 -12.89 -9.32
CA ASN A 113 29.21 -13.62 -8.06
C ASN A 113 27.75 -13.65 -7.54
N LEU A 114 27.35 -14.78 -6.97
CA LEU A 114 25.99 -15.02 -6.43
C LEU A 114 25.61 -14.09 -5.26
N LYS A 115 26.60 -13.63 -4.48
CA LYS A 115 26.41 -12.65 -3.40
C LYS A 115 26.05 -11.24 -3.90
N ASP A 116 26.43 -10.93 -5.14
CA ASP A 116 26.19 -9.61 -5.73
C ASP A 116 24.81 -9.54 -6.43
N CYS A 117 24.19 -10.67 -6.79
CA CYS A 117 22.87 -10.67 -7.43
C CYS A 117 21.69 -10.52 -6.46
N CYS A 118 21.76 -11.10 -5.25
CA CYS A 118 20.65 -11.12 -4.32
C CYS A 118 21.17 -10.62 -2.96
N HIS A 119 21.13 -9.31 -2.73
CA HIS A 119 21.36 -8.73 -1.40
C HIS A 119 20.27 -9.28 -0.47
N ALA A 120 20.66 -10.13 0.46
CA ALA A 120 19.76 -10.87 1.34
C ALA A 120 19.10 -9.93 2.36
N ASP A 121 18.02 -9.28 1.96
CA ASP A 121 17.06 -8.66 2.88
C ASP A 121 15.67 -9.25 2.69
N GLN A 122 15.58 -10.58 2.72
CA GLN A 122 14.33 -11.27 3.04
C GLN A 122 14.46 -11.89 4.44
N PRO A 123 13.70 -11.43 5.44
CA PRO A 123 13.55 -12.21 6.66
C PRO A 123 12.54 -13.31 6.37
N LEU A 124 13.04 -14.51 6.08
CA LEU A 124 12.27 -15.74 6.17
C LEU A 124 13.14 -16.85 6.77
N SER A 125 13.02 -17.04 8.08
CA SER A 125 12.71 -18.39 8.57
C SER A 125 11.99 -18.32 9.92
N ASN A 126 10.75 -18.82 9.90
CA ASN A 126 10.02 -19.28 11.07
C ASN A 126 10.50 -20.71 11.45
N HIS A 127 10.09 -21.14 12.65
CA HIS A 127 9.73 -22.51 13.04
C HIS A 127 10.75 -23.47 13.69
N HIS A 128 10.33 -23.89 14.89
CA HIS A 128 10.53 -25.17 15.58
C HIS A 128 11.92 -25.52 16.13
N GLN A 129 12.03 -25.35 17.45
CA GLN A 129 12.88 -26.16 18.31
C GLN A 129 12.04 -27.32 18.88
#